data_AF-A0A1B7UJ12-F1
#
_entry.id   AF-A0A1B7UJ12-F1
#
_cell.length_a   1.000
_cell.length_b   1.000
_cell.length_c   1.000
_cell.angle_alpha   90.00
_cell.angle_beta   90.00
_cell.angle_gamma   90.00
#
_symmetry.space_group_name_H-M   'P 1'
#
loop_
_entity.id
_entity.type
_entity.pdbx_description
1 polymer ?
#
loop_
_entity_poly.entity_id
_entity_poly.type
_entity_poly.pdbx_seq_one_letter_code
_entity_poly.pdbx_strand_id
1 'polypeptide(L)'
;MQATKDGETYNLEFLVASGHMEYEVSVELEMRDFLVLENDSERAAFLQATLHYPFQAGRSALTKEKLREYLDVILHASQSEVERFLTDMDHGIANGAISNMVRITKQRDQYLMRQGKWFI
;
A
#
# COMPACT_ATOMS: atom_id res chain seq x y z
N MET A 1 2.50 -9.34 3.40
CA MET A 1 1.57 -9.08 2.29
C MET A 1 2.00 -9.97 1.15
N GLN A 2 1.08 -10.72 0.57
CA GLN A 2 1.33 -11.67 -0.49
C GLN A 2 0.20 -11.61 -1.50
N ALA A 3 0.53 -11.61 -2.79
CA ALA A 3 -0.43 -11.82 -3.85
C ALA A 3 -0.55 -13.32 -4.11
N THR A 4 -1.77 -13.85 -4.17
CA THR A 4 -2.07 -15.26 -4.40
C THR A 4 -2.96 -15.42 -5.63
N LYS A 5 -2.86 -16.57 -6.28
CA LYS A 5 -3.70 -16.96 -7.41
C LYS A 5 -4.31 -18.34 -7.13
N ASP A 6 -5.62 -18.44 -7.22
CA ASP A 6 -6.36 -19.70 -7.16
C ASP A 6 -7.29 -19.81 -8.37
N GLY A 7 -6.95 -20.71 -9.30
CA GLY A 7 -7.63 -20.81 -10.59
C GLY A 7 -7.57 -19.52 -11.40
N GLU A 8 -8.73 -18.88 -11.57
CA GLU A 8 -8.89 -17.59 -12.26
C GLU A 8 -9.02 -16.40 -11.31
N THR A 9 -9.00 -16.64 -10.00
CA THR A 9 -9.14 -15.62 -8.96
C THR A 9 -7.76 -15.17 -8.46
N TYR A 10 -7.61 -13.87 -8.23
CA TYR A 10 -6.39 -13.27 -7.68
C TYR A 10 -6.73 -12.56 -6.38
N ASN A 11 -5.90 -12.73 -5.34
CA ASN A 11 -6.13 -12.10 -4.05
C ASN A 11 -4.85 -11.46 -3.50
N LEU A 12 -5.02 -10.42 -2.70
CA LEU A 12 -3.97 -9.83 -1.87
C LEU A 12 -4.28 -10.16 -0.41
N GLU A 13 -3.37 -10.88 0.22
CA GLU A 13 -3.48 -11.31 1.60
C GLU A 13 -2.45 -10.57 2.46
N PHE A 14 -2.89 -9.98 3.56
CA PHE A 14 -1.99 -9.36 4.52
C PHE A 14 -2.53 -9.37 5.93
N LEU A 15 -1.59 -9.47 6.88
CA LEU A 15 -1.87 -9.36 8.30
C LEU A 15 -1.79 -7.90 8.74
N VAL A 16 -2.73 -7.50 9.56
CA VAL A 16 -2.72 -6.21 10.24
C VAL A 16 -2.66 -6.44 11.74
N ALA A 17 -1.60 -5.94 12.37
CA ALA A 17 -1.46 -5.96 13.82
C ALA A 17 -2.06 -4.67 14.43
N SER A 18 -3.06 -4.81 15.29
CA SER A 18 -3.69 -3.74 16.06
C SER A 18 -3.35 -3.85 17.55
N GLY A 19 -2.07 -3.99 17.89
CA GLY A 19 -1.52 -3.99 19.26
C GLY A 19 -1.89 -5.19 20.15
N HIS A 20 -3.15 -5.65 20.10
CA HIS A 20 -3.70 -6.74 20.91
C HIS A 20 -4.33 -7.85 20.06
N MET A 21 -4.49 -7.64 18.75
CA MET A 21 -5.02 -8.62 17.81
C MET A 21 -4.34 -8.47 16.44
N GLU A 22 -4.07 -9.60 15.80
CA GLU A 22 -3.74 -9.68 14.38
C GLU A 22 -4.98 -10.18 13.64
N TYR A 23 -5.31 -9.56 12.53
CA TYR A 23 -6.37 -10.04 11.65
C TYR A 23 -5.87 -10.12 10.21
N GLU A 24 -6.36 -11.13 9.52
CA GLU A 24 -6.07 -11.38 8.12
C GLU A 24 -7.07 -10.61 7.24
N VAL A 25 -6.54 -9.85 6.30
CA VAL A 25 -7.30 -9.12 5.30
C VAL A 25 -7.04 -9.77 3.95
N SER A 26 -8.12 -10.12 3.25
CA SER A 26 -8.09 -10.61 1.88
C SER A 26 -8.84 -9.63 0.98
N VAL A 27 -8.18 -9.23 -0.10
CA VAL A 27 -8.68 -8.27 -1.08
C VAL A 27 -8.64 -8.90 -2.46
N GLU A 28 -9.77 -8.93 -3.15
CA GLU A 28 -9.83 -9.39 -4.53
C GLU A 28 -9.02 -8.45 -5.46
N LEU A 29 -8.17 -9.06 -6.28
CA LEU A 29 -7.33 -8.38 -7.26
C LEU A 29 -7.81 -8.66 -8.68
N GLU A 30 -7.56 -7.72 -9.58
CA GLU A 30 -7.59 -8.00 -11.00
C GLU A 30 -6.26 -8.62 -11.45
N MET A 31 -6.26 -9.37 -12.57
CA MET A 31 -5.03 -9.97 -13.11
C MET A 31 -3.90 -8.95 -13.31
N ARG A 32 -4.23 -7.72 -13.75
CA ARG A 32 -3.24 -6.64 -13.92
C ARG A 32 -2.59 -6.23 -12.60
N ASP A 33 -3.33 -6.23 -11.49
CA ASP A 33 -2.81 -5.88 -10.18
C ASP A 33 -1.81 -6.93 -9.72
N PHE A 34 -2.20 -8.20 -9.85
CA PHE A 34 -1.35 -9.35 -9.53
C PHE A 34 -0.03 -9.29 -10.28
N LEU A 35 -0.08 -9.02 -11.60
CA LEU A 35 1.12 -8.92 -12.42
C LEU A 35 2.05 -7.79 -11.98
N VAL A 36 1.53 -6.64 -11.58
CA VAL A 36 2.38 -5.56 -11.04
C VAL A 36 2.99 -5.98 -9.71
N LEU A 37 2.22 -6.58 -8.81
CA LEU A 37 2.71 -6.99 -7.49
C LEU A 37 3.81 -8.05 -7.56
N GLU A 38 3.76 -8.94 -8.54
CA GLU A 38 4.81 -9.96 -8.77
C GLU A 38 6.10 -9.37 -9.35
N ASN A 39 6.02 -8.28 -10.13
CA ASN A 39 7.15 -7.78 -10.92
C ASN A 39 7.72 -6.44 -10.43
N ASP A 40 6.96 -5.66 -9.65
CA ASP A 40 7.34 -4.35 -9.14
C ASP A 40 7.31 -4.34 -7.61
N SER A 41 8.46 -4.69 -7.03
CA SER A 41 8.63 -4.77 -5.58
C SER A 41 8.55 -3.41 -4.88
N GLU A 42 8.72 -2.29 -5.60
CA GLU A 42 8.59 -0.94 -5.05
C GLU A 42 7.12 -0.59 -4.87
N ARG A 43 6.32 -0.75 -5.92
CA ARG A 43 4.87 -0.52 -5.85
C ARG A 43 4.20 -1.44 -4.85
N ALA A 44 4.63 -2.70 -4.75
CA ALA A 44 4.18 -3.61 -3.71
C ALA A 44 4.46 -3.05 -2.29
N ALA A 45 5.64 -2.46 -2.08
CA ALA A 45 5.99 -1.86 -0.78
C ALA A 45 5.14 -0.63 -0.45
N PHE A 46 4.91 0.22 -1.44
CA PHE A 46 4.07 1.41 -1.27
C PHE A 46 2.63 1.05 -0.97
N LEU A 47 2.08 0.05 -1.65
CA LEU A 47 0.75 -0.47 -1.38
C LEU A 47 0.66 -1.03 0.03
N GLN A 48 1.63 -1.86 0.44
CA GLN A 48 1.67 -2.40 1.80
C GLN A 48 1.67 -1.29 2.86
N ALA A 49 2.54 -0.29 2.70
CA ALA A 49 2.63 0.82 3.66
C ALA A 49 1.33 1.63 3.72
N THR A 50 0.70 1.85 2.56
CA THR A 50 -0.56 2.60 2.44
C THR A 50 -1.73 1.85 3.08
N LEU A 51 -1.83 0.53 2.87
CA LEU A 51 -2.87 -0.30 3.46
C LEU A 51 -2.67 -0.51 4.96
N HIS A 52 -1.44 -0.58 5.45
CA HIS A 52 -1.22 -0.80 6.88
C HIS A 52 -1.78 0.33 7.77
N TYR A 53 -1.71 1.58 7.30
CA TYR A 53 -2.14 2.73 8.12
C TYR A 53 -3.64 2.69 8.50
N PRO A 54 -4.60 2.57 7.55
CA PRO A 54 -6.04 2.54 7.86
C PRO A 54 -6.43 1.39 8.80
N PHE A 55 -5.86 0.21 8.58
CA PHE A 55 -6.17 -0.98 9.36
C PHE A 55 -5.55 -0.93 10.77
N GLN A 56 -4.35 -0.37 10.95
CA GLN A 56 -3.75 -0.19 12.28
C GLN A 56 -4.51 0.86 13.13
N ALA A 57 -5.04 1.90 12.49
CA ALA A 57 -5.66 3.02 13.21
C ALA A 57 -7.05 2.71 13.79
N GLY A 58 -7.59 1.50 13.59
CA GLY A 58 -8.97 1.15 13.97
C GLY A 58 -10.03 2.05 13.30
N ARG A 59 -9.62 2.87 12.33
CA ARG A 59 -10.50 3.69 11.52
C ARG A 59 -11.21 2.74 10.55
N SER A 60 -12.51 2.95 10.38
CA SER A 60 -13.42 2.22 9.49
C SER A 60 -12.68 1.53 8.35
N ALA A 61 -12.84 0.21 8.24
CA ALA A 61 -12.30 -0.58 7.13
C ALA A 61 -12.43 0.20 5.81
N LEU A 62 -11.32 0.31 5.08
CA LEU A 62 -11.28 1.02 3.81
C LEU A 62 -12.44 0.51 2.93
N THR A 63 -13.27 1.40 2.40
CA THR A 63 -14.38 0.95 1.54
C THR A 63 -13.80 0.27 0.29
N LYS A 64 -14.58 -0.60 -0.35
CA LYS A 64 -14.14 -1.29 -1.57
C LYS A 64 -13.74 -0.31 -2.67
N GLU A 65 -14.46 0.82 -2.77
CA GLU A 65 -14.20 1.88 -3.75
C GLU A 65 -12.86 2.57 -3.46
N LYS A 66 -12.58 2.89 -2.19
CA LYS A 66 -11.31 3.54 -1.82
C LYS A 66 -10.13 2.59 -1.98
N LEU A 67 -10.36 1.30 -1.77
CA LEU A 67 -9.35 0.26 -1.96
C LEU A 67 -9.00 0.10 -3.43
N ARG A 68 -10.02 0.09 -4.30
CA ARG A 68 -9.82 0.07 -5.75
C ARG A 68 -9.07 1.30 -6.23
N GLU A 69 -9.39 2.49 -5.70
CA GLU A 69 -8.65 3.73 -5.99
C GLU A 69 -7.17 3.61 -5.62
N TYR A 70 -6.87 3.02 -4.45
CA TYR A 70 -5.48 2.85 -4.01
C TYR A 70 -4.70 1.91 -4.92
N LEU A 71 -5.31 0.79 -5.29
CA LEU A 71 -4.73 -0.17 -6.22
C LEU A 71 -4.50 0.48 -7.59
N ASP A 72 -5.49 1.20 -8.12
CA ASP A 72 -5.40 1.85 -9.43
C ASP A 72 -4.29 2.90 -9.49
N VAL A 73 -4.19 3.74 -8.46
CA VAL A 73 -3.14 4.76 -8.42
C VAL A 73 -1.78 4.10 -8.18
N ILE A 74 -1.60 3.36 -7.09
CA ILE A 74 -0.28 2.85 -6.67
C ILE A 74 0.28 1.84 -7.67
N LEU A 75 -0.55 0.98 -8.26
CA LEU A 75 -0.06 -0.08 -9.14
C LEU A 75 0.05 0.38 -10.61
N HIS A 76 -0.83 1.27 -11.07
CA HIS A 76 -0.97 1.53 -12.52
C HIS A 76 -0.73 2.98 -12.94
N ALA A 77 -0.79 3.96 -12.04
CA ALA A 77 -0.55 5.35 -12.42
C ALA A 77 0.93 5.64 -12.72
N SER A 78 1.19 6.78 -13.36
CA SER A 78 2.55 7.24 -13.62
C SER A 78 3.31 7.47 -12.31
N GLN A 79 4.65 7.40 -12.37
CA GLN A 79 5.51 7.62 -11.20
C GLN A 79 5.16 8.93 -10.47
N SER A 80 5.01 10.02 -11.22
CA SER A 80 4.69 11.34 -10.67
C SER A 80 3.31 11.39 -9.99
N GLU A 81 2.35 10.62 -10.47
CA GLU A 81 1.01 10.54 -9.86
C GLU A 81 1.05 9.75 -8.56
N VAL A 82 1.81 8.64 -8.54
CA VAL A 82 2.02 7.84 -7.33
C VAL A 82 2.76 8.66 -6.27
N GLU A 83 3.83 9.36 -6.66
CA GLU A 83 4.59 10.22 -5.75
C GLU A 83 3.73 11.31 -5.12
N ARG A 84 2.93 11.99 -5.94
CA ARG A 84 1.98 12.99 -5.44
C ARG A 84 0.98 12.38 -4.47
N PHE A 85 0.36 11.26 -4.86
CA PHE A 85 -0.63 10.57 -4.04
C PHE A 85 -0.08 10.11 -2.69
N LEU A 86 1.09 9.47 -2.68
CA LEU A 86 1.74 9.00 -1.45
C LEU A 86 2.14 10.18 -0.56
N THR A 87 2.65 11.26 -1.14
CA THR A 87 3.04 12.47 -0.40
C THR A 87 1.83 13.15 0.26
N ASP A 88 0.75 13.32 -0.50
CA ASP A 88 -0.49 13.93 0.01
C ASP A 88 -1.08 13.10 1.15
N MET A 89 -1.05 11.77 1.03
CA MET A 89 -1.55 10.89 2.09
C MET A 89 -0.62 10.86 3.31
N ASP A 90 0.69 10.78 3.09
CA ASP A 90 1.70 10.77 4.15
C ASP A 90 1.67 12.07 4.95
N HIS A 91 1.60 13.22 4.31
CA HIS A 91 1.50 14.51 5.00
C HIS A 91 0.11 14.79 5.58
N GLY A 92 -0.94 14.27 4.94
CA GLY A 92 -2.31 14.45 5.36
C GLY A 92 -2.69 13.48 6.48
N ILE A 93 -3.59 12.55 6.15
CA ILE A 93 -4.21 11.68 7.16
C ILE A 93 -3.20 10.80 7.90
N ALA A 94 -2.14 10.32 7.22
CA ALA A 94 -1.21 9.37 7.79
C ALA A 94 -0.12 10.01 8.66
N ASN A 95 0.04 11.34 8.60
CA ASN A 95 1.00 12.10 9.42
C ASN A 95 2.40 11.46 9.51
N GLY A 96 2.96 11.05 8.38
CA GLY A 96 4.28 10.46 8.26
C GLY A 96 4.35 8.95 8.47
N ALA A 97 3.22 8.27 8.71
CA ALA A 97 3.19 6.85 8.99
C ALA A 97 3.54 5.99 7.77
N ILE A 98 3.18 6.42 6.55
CA ILE A 98 3.43 5.66 5.32
C ILE A 98 4.94 5.69 5.02
N SER A 99 5.55 6.87 4.99
CA SER A 99 6.99 7.02 4.77
C SER A 99 7.81 6.35 5.89
N ASN A 100 7.32 6.36 7.13
CA ASN A 100 7.97 5.63 8.22
C ASN A 100 7.89 4.11 8.02
N MET A 101 6.76 3.59 7.54
CA MET A 101 6.62 2.16 7.27
C MET A 101 7.57 1.72 6.16
N VAL A 102 7.63 2.46 5.04
CA VAL A 102 8.58 2.16 3.95
C VAL A 102 10.03 2.25 4.42
N ARG A 103 10.38 3.22 5.28
CA ARG A 103 11.71 3.30 5.91
C ARG A 103 12.02 2.02 6.71
N ILE A 104 11.08 1.52 7.51
CA ILE A 104 11.29 0.33 8.34
C ILE A 104 11.39 -0.94 7.49
N THR A 105 10.53 -1.11 6.50
CA THR A 105 10.41 -2.37 5.74
C THR A 105 11.38 -2.46 4.56
N LYS A 106 11.77 -1.32 3.97
CA LYS A 106 12.65 -1.26 2.79
C LYS A 106 13.94 -0.47 3.01
N GLN A 107 14.21 0.02 4.23
CA GLN A 107 15.41 0.80 4.57
C GLN A 107 15.61 2.04 3.68
N ARG A 108 14.51 2.62 3.19
CA ARG A 108 14.52 3.84 2.34
C ARG A 108 14.66 5.11 3.19
N ASP A 109 15.19 6.16 2.58
CA ASP A 109 15.31 7.47 3.22
C ASP A 109 13.95 8.17 3.34
N GLN A 110 13.47 8.31 4.57
CA GLN A 110 12.21 9.00 4.86
C GLN A 110 12.22 10.47 4.49
N TYR A 111 13.37 11.14 4.56
CA TYR A 111 13.47 12.55 4.20
C TYR A 111 13.16 12.75 2.72
N LEU A 112 13.71 11.91 1.83
CA LEU A 112 13.44 11.98 0.39
C LEU A 112 11.96 11.71 0.06
N MET A 113 11.35 10.70 0.69
CA MET A 113 9.93 10.39 0.50
C MET A 113 9.03 11.57 0.93
N ARG A 114 9.34 12.22 2.06
CA ARG A 114 8.62 13.43 2.51
C ARG A 114 8.86 14.66 1.63
N GLN A 115 9.85 14.63 0.75
CA GLN A 115 10.04 15.63 -0.30
C GLN A 115 9.40 15.21 -1.65
N GLY A 116 8.62 14.13 -1.66
CA GLY A 116 7.92 13.63 -2.84
C GLY A 116 8.74 12.72 -3.73
N LYS A 117 9.94 12.29 -3.31
CA LYS A 117 10.79 11.37 -4.08
C LYS A 117 10.64 9.95 -3.52
N TRP A 118 9.75 9.17 -4.13
CA TRP A 118 9.43 7.82 -3.64
C TRP A 118 10.15 6.74 -4.41
N PHE A 119 10.33 6.90 -5.72
CA PHE A 119 11.08 5.97 -6.56
C PHE A 119 12.54 6.48 -6.69
N ILE A 120 13.51 5.68 -6.24
CA ILE A 120 14.94 6.04 -6.17
C ILE A 120 15.79 4.87 -6.65
#